data_AF-A0A954QHW2-F1
#
_entry.id   AF-A0A954QHW2-F1
#
_cell.length_a   1.000
_cell.length_b   1.000
_cell.length_c   1.000
_cell.angle_alpha   90.00
_cell.angle_beta   90.00
_cell.angle_gamma   90.00
#
_symmetry.space_group_name_H-M   'P 1'
#
loop_
_entity.id
_entity.type
_entity.pdbx_description
1 polymer ?
#
loop_
_entity_poly.entity_id
_entity_poly.type
_entity_poly.pdbx_seq_one_letter_code
_entity_poly.pdbx_strand_id
1 'polypeptide(L)'
;STLASFDLLGLPRAPGQLLDAGAYAWNDRVAGDVNGDDLVNATDIDLLFAARRAGDNNTRFDLNGDQQVDDQDVELLLSDILQTGAGDANLDGIFDSSDLVEAFQHGEYEDLVLNNSSWRSGDWDGDGEFTTADLVAAFQLGTYIG
;
A
#
# COMPACT_ATOMS: atom_id res chain seq x y z
N SER A 1 -34.63 -0.80 33.17
CA SER A 1 -33.30 -0.40 33.64
C SER A 1 -32.50 0.03 32.44
N THR A 2 -32.60 1.31 32.07
CA THR A 2 -32.00 1.88 30.86
C THR A 2 -30.58 2.30 31.20
N LEU A 3 -29.57 1.68 30.59
CA LEU A 3 -28.17 2.07 30.79
C LEU A 3 -27.99 3.49 30.21
N ALA A 4 -27.54 4.43 31.03
CA ALA A 4 -27.13 5.74 30.56
C ALA A 4 -25.91 5.58 29.65
N SER A 5 -26.03 6.04 28.41
CA SER A 5 -24.91 6.08 27.47
C SER A 5 -24.12 7.37 27.74
N PHE A 6 -22.82 7.24 27.97
CA PHE A 6 -21.88 8.34 28.23
C PHE A 6 -21.01 8.58 26.98
N ASP A 7 -20.63 9.82 26.70
CA ASP A 7 -19.66 10.12 25.62
C ASP A 7 -18.21 9.78 26.03
N LEU A 8 -17.25 9.93 25.11
CA LEU A 8 -15.81 9.67 25.36
C LEU A 8 -15.19 10.61 26.41
N LEU A 9 -15.91 11.63 26.87
CA LEU A 9 -15.50 12.54 27.95
C LEU A 9 -16.23 12.24 29.28
N GLY A 10 -17.02 11.16 29.34
CA GLY A 10 -17.74 10.73 30.53
C GLY A 10 -18.95 11.60 30.87
N LEU A 11 -19.47 12.40 29.94
CA LEU A 11 -20.63 13.24 30.15
C LEU A 11 -21.94 12.50 29.80
N PRO A 12 -23.03 12.72 30.55
CA PRO A 12 -24.31 12.07 30.30
C PRO A 12 -24.95 12.60 29.00
N ARG A 13 -25.31 11.70 28.09
CA ARG A 13 -25.94 12.06 26.81
C ARG A 13 -27.39 12.49 27.02
N ALA A 14 -27.83 13.51 26.29
CA ALA A 14 -29.25 13.87 26.21
C ALA A 14 -30.01 12.85 25.33
N PRO A 15 -31.25 12.45 25.70
CA PRO A 15 -32.04 11.54 24.88
C PRO A 15 -32.38 12.17 23.52
N GLY A 16 -32.02 11.50 22.42
CA GLY A 16 -32.44 11.89 21.07
C GLY A 16 -31.42 12.70 20.24
N GLN A 17 -30.16 12.80 20.66
CA GLN A 17 -29.11 13.29 19.78
C GLN A 17 -28.81 12.24 18.72
N LEU A 18 -29.38 12.43 17.52
CA LEU A 18 -29.01 11.67 16.34
C LEU A 18 -27.52 11.87 16.11
N LEU A 19 -26.83 10.76 15.88
CA LEU A 19 -25.44 10.77 15.44
C LEU A 19 -25.45 11.52 14.12
N ASP A 20 -24.85 12.71 14.11
CA ASP A 20 -24.54 13.39 12.87
C ASP A 20 -23.79 12.36 12.01
N ALA A 21 -24.24 12.16 10.78
CA ALA A 21 -23.70 11.17 9.84
C ALA A 21 -22.26 11.50 9.38
N GLY A 22 -21.53 12.30 10.15
CA GLY A 22 -20.10 12.59 10.01
C GLY A 22 -19.27 12.24 11.26
N ALA A 23 -19.85 11.67 12.32
CA ALA A 23 -19.14 11.36 13.57
C ALA A 23 -18.66 9.90 13.69
N TYR A 24 -18.90 9.07 12.67
CA TYR A 24 -18.37 7.69 12.57
C TYR A 24 -17.28 7.50 11.51
N ALA A 25 -16.91 8.54 10.76
CA ALA A 25 -15.88 8.42 9.70
C ALA A 25 -14.43 8.53 10.23
N TRP A 26 -14.22 8.34 11.53
CA TRP A 26 -12.91 8.41 12.17
C TRP A 26 -12.55 7.06 12.82
N ASN A 27 -12.60 5.94 12.06
CA ASN A 27 -11.74 4.78 12.36
C ASN A 27 -11.70 3.64 11.30
N ASP A 28 -12.03 3.87 10.03
CA ASP A 28 -12.09 2.75 9.06
C ASP A 28 -11.42 3.08 7.73
N ARG A 29 -10.33 3.86 7.73
CA ARG A 29 -9.38 3.71 6.62
C ARG A 29 -8.72 2.36 6.81
N VAL A 30 -8.91 1.47 5.84
CA VAL A 30 -8.16 0.21 5.79
C VAL A 30 -6.68 0.58 5.82
N ALA A 31 -5.92 0.02 6.76
CA ALA A 31 -4.49 0.33 6.86
C ALA A 31 -3.82 0.00 5.51
N GLY A 32 -3.10 0.95 4.92
CA GLY A 32 -2.45 0.80 3.61
C GLY A 32 -3.30 1.21 2.41
N ASP A 33 -4.60 1.50 2.57
CA ASP A 33 -5.45 2.08 1.51
C ASP A 33 -5.14 3.58 1.39
N VAL A 34 -4.18 3.90 0.53
CA VAL A 34 -3.69 5.27 0.35
C VAL A 34 -4.51 6.02 -0.71
N ASN A 35 -5.27 5.31 -1.53
CA ASN A 35 -6.06 5.87 -2.62
C ASN A 35 -7.55 6.11 -2.25
N GLY A 36 -8.04 5.49 -1.17
CA GLY A 36 -9.39 5.59 -0.64
C GLY A 36 -10.43 4.76 -1.39
N ASP A 37 -10.04 3.66 -2.02
CA ASP A 37 -10.93 2.76 -2.78
C ASP A 37 -11.43 1.54 -1.98
N ASP A 38 -11.15 1.51 -0.68
CA ASP A 38 -11.49 0.45 0.28
C ASP A 38 -10.77 -0.89 -0.01
N LEU A 39 -9.77 -0.91 -0.90
CA LEU A 39 -8.89 -2.04 -1.15
C LEU A 39 -7.44 -1.66 -0.83
N VAL A 40 -6.64 -2.66 -0.45
CA VAL A 40 -5.19 -2.51 -0.39
C VAL A 40 -4.60 -3.44 -1.43
N ASN A 41 -4.00 -2.88 -2.48
CA ASN A 41 -3.52 -3.64 -3.63
C ASN A 41 -2.29 -2.98 -4.29
N ALA A 42 -1.89 -3.48 -5.45
CA ALA A 42 -0.73 -2.97 -6.19
C ALA A 42 -0.80 -1.46 -6.47
N THR A 43 -2.00 -0.91 -6.65
CA THR A 43 -2.20 0.53 -6.84
C THR A 43 -1.71 1.35 -5.63
N ASP A 44 -1.87 0.81 -4.41
CA ASP A 44 -1.41 1.48 -3.20
C ASP A 44 0.12 1.45 -3.08
N ILE A 45 0.74 0.33 -3.51
CA ILE A 45 2.20 0.22 -3.64
C ILE A 45 2.71 1.27 -4.63
N ASP A 46 2.12 1.33 -5.83
CA ASP A 46 2.50 2.27 -6.89
C ASP A 46 2.43 3.72 -6.41
N LEU A 47 1.35 4.07 -5.70
CA LEU A 47 1.15 5.41 -5.17
C LEU A 47 2.11 5.75 -4.04
N LEU A 48 2.43 4.79 -3.16
CA LEU A 48 3.40 4.99 -2.09
C LEU A 48 4.82 5.17 -2.66
N PHE A 49 5.22 4.36 -3.64
CA PHE A 49 6.49 4.54 -4.34
C PHE A 49 6.58 5.89 -5.05
N ALA A 50 5.52 6.29 -5.77
CA ALA A 50 5.47 7.60 -6.40
C ALA A 50 5.61 8.75 -5.39
N ALA A 51 4.94 8.64 -4.22
CA ALA A 51 5.04 9.63 -3.14
C ALA A 51 6.48 9.70 -2.57
N ARG A 52 7.09 8.56 -2.29
CA ARG A 52 8.49 8.44 -1.84
C ARG A 52 9.45 9.09 -2.82
N ARG A 53 9.34 8.77 -4.12
CA ARG A 53 10.18 9.36 -5.20
C ARG A 53 9.98 10.87 -5.31
N ALA A 54 8.76 11.36 -5.11
CA ALA A 54 8.44 12.78 -5.15
C ALA A 54 8.82 13.55 -3.88
N GLY A 55 9.11 12.86 -2.77
CA GLY A 55 9.28 13.46 -1.45
C GLY A 55 7.98 14.04 -0.88
N ASP A 56 6.84 13.43 -1.21
CA ASP A 56 5.52 13.85 -0.72
C ASP A 56 5.21 13.22 0.65
N ASN A 57 5.43 13.99 1.73
CA ASN A 57 5.13 13.57 3.09
C ASN A 57 3.66 13.78 3.49
N ASN A 58 2.72 13.59 2.55
CA ASN A 58 1.30 13.62 2.89
C ASN A 58 0.99 12.51 3.90
N THR A 59 0.24 12.85 4.95
CA THR A 59 -0.12 11.92 6.04
C THR A 59 -0.90 10.68 5.59
N ARG A 60 -1.38 10.63 4.34
CA ARG A 60 -2.00 9.42 3.78
C ARG A 60 -0.97 8.35 3.38
N PHE A 61 0.28 8.74 3.14
CA PHE A 61 1.37 7.86 2.74
C PHE A 61 2.31 7.53 3.91
N ASP A 62 2.28 8.34 4.97
CA ASP A 62 2.97 8.09 6.25
C ASP A 62 2.17 7.04 7.05
N LEU A 63 2.50 5.77 6.83
CA LEU A 63 1.83 4.62 7.42
C LEU A 63 2.34 4.31 8.83
N ASN A 64 3.61 4.63 9.11
CA ASN A 64 4.22 4.36 10.41
C ASN A 64 4.01 5.50 11.44
N GLY A 65 3.57 6.67 11.00
CA GLY A 65 3.23 7.84 11.82
C GLY A 65 4.42 8.68 12.28
N ASP A 66 5.58 8.56 11.62
CA ASP A 66 6.81 9.27 11.98
C ASP A 66 6.99 10.64 11.29
N GLN A 67 6.02 11.03 10.44
CA GLN A 67 5.98 12.27 9.67
C GLN A 67 6.92 12.31 8.46
N GLN A 68 7.48 11.17 8.07
CA GLN A 68 8.24 10.99 6.84
C GLN A 68 7.52 9.96 5.96
N VAL A 69 7.74 10.05 4.65
CA VAL A 69 7.32 9.02 3.69
C VAL A 69 8.59 8.41 3.12
N ASP A 70 8.97 7.25 3.66
CA ASP A 70 10.25 6.61 3.38
C ASP A 70 10.14 5.07 3.29
N ASP A 71 11.29 4.40 3.33
CA ASP A 71 11.35 2.94 3.17
C ASP A 71 10.65 2.20 4.30
N GLN A 72 10.47 2.82 5.46
CA GLN A 72 9.76 2.23 6.59
C GLN A 72 8.26 2.15 6.32
N ASP A 73 7.68 3.11 5.59
CA ASP A 73 6.27 3.02 5.15
C ASP A 73 6.08 1.93 4.09
N VAL A 74 7.03 1.83 3.16
CA VAL A 74 7.06 0.77 2.14
C VAL A 74 7.14 -0.60 2.81
N GLU A 75 8.05 -0.78 3.77
CA GLU A 75 8.22 -2.04 4.50
C GLU A 75 6.92 -2.41 5.24
N LEU A 76 6.27 -1.45 5.88
CA LEU A 76 5.00 -1.65 6.57
C LEU A 76 3.89 -2.07 5.57
N LEU A 77 3.79 -1.41 4.42
CA LEU A 77 2.79 -1.78 3.39
C LEU A 77 3.02 -3.19 2.85
N LEU A 78 4.24 -3.50 2.43
CA LEU A 78 4.56 -4.79 1.78
C LEU A 78 4.54 -5.94 2.79
N SER A 79 5.27 -5.81 3.90
CA SER A 79 5.52 -6.92 4.82
C SER A 79 4.43 -7.10 5.86
N ASP A 80 3.89 -6.01 6.42
CA ASP A 80 2.92 -6.11 7.53
C ASP A 80 1.47 -6.12 7.03
N ILE A 81 1.14 -5.31 6.03
CA ILE A 81 -0.24 -5.19 5.53
C ILE A 81 -0.53 -6.20 4.41
N LEU A 82 0.26 -6.19 3.34
CA LEU A 82 0.02 -7.04 2.16
C LEU A 82 0.61 -8.44 2.29
N GLN A 83 1.56 -8.65 3.21
CA GLN A 83 2.26 -9.92 3.38
C GLN A 83 2.89 -10.42 2.06
N THR A 84 3.45 -9.49 1.28
CA THR A 84 4.05 -9.71 -0.05
C THR A 84 5.51 -9.25 -0.06
N GLY A 85 6.20 -9.44 -1.18
CA GLY A 85 7.57 -8.99 -1.39
C GLY A 85 7.91 -8.85 -2.86
N ALA A 86 9.09 -8.28 -3.14
CA ALA A 86 9.58 -8.09 -4.50
C ALA A 86 9.49 -9.39 -5.31
N GLY A 87 8.91 -9.31 -6.50
CA GLY A 87 8.67 -10.46 -7.38
C GLY A 87 7.22 -10.95 -7.43
N ASP A 88 6.41 -10.75 -6.39
CA ASP A 88 4.99 -11.16 -6.36
C ASP A 88 4.11 -10.10 -7.05
N ALA A 89 4.17 -10.07 -8.39
CA ALA A 89 3.47 -9.09 -9.21
C ALA A 89 1.94 -9.22 -9.11
N ASN A 90 1.43 -10.44 -8.90
CA ASN A 90 -0.01 -10.70 -8.91
C ASN A 90 -0.67 -10.55 -7.51
N LEU A 91 0.14 -10.43 -6.44
CA LEU A 91 -0.22 -10.36 -5.02
C LEU A 91 -0.92 -11.61 -4.47
N ASP A 92 -0.48 -12.79 -4.90
CA ASP A 92 -0.97 -14.08 -4.38
C ASP A 92 -0.12 -14.62 -3.20
N GLY A 93 0.93 -13.89 -2.83
CA GLY A 93 1.83 -14.22 -1.72
C GLY A 93 2.97 -15.16 -2.10
N ILE A 94 3.13 -15.47 -3.39
CA ILE A 94 4.17 -16.34 -3.92
C ILE A 94 4.88 -15.60 -5.04
N PHE A 95 6.22 -15.63 -5.03
CA PHE A 95 6.98 -15.25 -6.22
C PHE A 95 7.24 -16.50 -7.06
N ASP A 96 6.59 -16.65 -8.20
CA ASP A 96 6.81 -17.75 -9.13
C ASP A 96 6.82 -17.33 -10.61
N SER A 97 6.79 -18.32 -11.50
CA SER A 97 6.80 -18.05 -12.94
C SER A 97 5.57 -17.28 -13.45
N SER A 98 4.44 -17.32 -12.73
CA SER A 98 3.23 -16.59 -13.08
C SER A 98 3.41 -15.09 -12.91
N ASP A 99 4.17 -14.64 -11.91
CA ASP A 99 4.51 -13.22 -11.72
C ASP A 99 5.44 -12.71 -12.81
N LEU A 100 6.43 -13.53 -13.18
CA LEU A 100 7.31 -13.17 -14.29
C LEU A 100 6.50 -13.03 -15.59
N VAL A 101 5.56 -13.95 -15.85
CA VAL A 101 4.66 -13.84 -17.00
C VAL A 101 3.77 -12.59 -16.90
N GLU A 102 3.21 -12.30 -15.72
CA GLU A 102 2.40 -11.11 -15.45
C GLU A 102 3.20 -9.82 -15.71
N ALA A 103 4.45 -9.71 -15.24
CA ALA A 103 5.28 -8.53 -15.47
C ALA A 103 5.69 -8.40 -16.95
N PHE A 104 6.22 -9.46 -17.56
CA PHE A 104 6.76 -9.40 -18.92
C PHE A 104 5.68 -9.19 -20.00
N GLN A 105 4.42 -9.57 -19.79
CA GLN A 105 3.36 -9.32 -20.77
C GLN A 105 3.01 -7.82 -20.91
N HIS A 106 3.38 -6.96 -19.95
CA HIS A 106 3.25 -5.50 -20.08
C HIS A 106 4.24 -4.91 -21.08
N GLY A 107 5.39 -5.57 -21.29
CA GLY A 107 6.37 -5.17 -22.30
C GLY A 107 7.24 -3.97 -21.90
N GLU A 108 7.38 -3.70 -20.59
CA GLU A 108 8.08 -2.52 -20.05
C GLU A 108 9.52 -2.82 -19.64
N TYR A 109 9.95 -4.09 -19.69
CA TYR A 109 11.31 -4.47 -19.36
C TYR A 109 12.34 -3.78 -20.26
N GLU A 110 13.17 -2.92 -19.67
CA GLU A 110 14.25 -2.19 -20.37
C GLU A 110 13.75 -1.46 -21.63
N ASP A 111 12.53 -0.92 -21.61
CA ASP A 111 11.87 -0.32 -22.78
C ASP A 111 12.28 1.14 -23.05
N LEU A 112 12.99 1.77 -22.10
CA LEU A 112 13.46 3.16 -22.11
C LEU A 112 12.35 4.22 -21.99
N VAL A 113 11.16 3.86 -21.53
CA VAL A 113 10.04 4.76 -21.32
C VAL A 113 9.95 5.13 -19.84
N LEU A 114 10.40 6.34 -19.51
CA LEU A 114 10.52 6.74 -18.11
C LEU A 114 9.17 6.76 -17.36
N ASN A 115 9.17 6.20 -16.14
CA ASN A 115 8.08 6.15 -15.16
C ASN A 115 6.79 5.53 -15.70
N ASN A 116 6.89 4.49 -16.55
CA ASN A 116 5.71 3.74 -16.99
C ASN A 116 5.49 2.44 -16.22
N SER A 117 6.45 2.01 -15.38
CA SER A 117 6.34 0.78 -14.62
C SER A 117 5.63 0.92 -13.27
N SER A 118 4.95 -0.16 -12.92
CA SER A 118 4.14 -0.38 -11.73
C SER A 118 4.58 -1.68 -11.08
N TRP A 119 4.11 -1.96 -9.86
CA TRP A 119 4.37 -3.21 -9.18
C TRP A 119 3.98 -4.44 -10.02
N ARG A 120 2.83 -4.38 -10.70
CA ARG A 120 2.33 -5.46 -11.57
C ARG A 120 3.17 -5.65 -12.81
N SER A 121 3.76 -4.57 -13.33
CA SER A 121 4.57 -4.61 -14.56
C SER A 121 6.07 -4.75 -14.30
N GLY A 122 6.51 -4.72 -13.03
CA GLY A 122 7.86 -5.11 -12.61
C GLY A 122 8.69 -4.07 -11.84
N ASP A 123 8.14 -2.91 -11.47
CA ASP A 123 8.80 -1.90 -10.60
C ASP A 123 8.82 -2.38 -9.14
N TRP A 124 9.69 -3.34 -8.83
CA TRP A 124 9.76 -3.99 -7.53
C TRP A 124 10.73 -3.31 -6.55
N ASP A 125 11.65 -2.48 -7.04
CA ASP A 125 12.45 -1.60 -6.17
C ASP A 125 11.84 -0.19 -6.01
N GLY A 126 10.82 0.13 -6.81
CA GLY A 126 10.04 1.35 -6.71
C GLY A 126 10.77 2.57 -7.26
N ASP A 127 11.65 2.41 -8.25
CA ASP A 127 12.32 3.50 -8.97
C ASP A 127 11.52 4.03 -10.17
N GLY A 128 10.48 3.31 -10.59
CA GLY A 128 9.56 3.68 -11.67
C GLY A 128 9.82 2.97 -13.01
N GLU A 129 10.84 2.11 -13.08
CA GLU A 129 11.22 1.34 -14.27
C GLU A 129 11.20 -0.16 -13.99
N PHE A 130 10.87 -0.99 -14.98
CA PHE A 130 11.14 -2.43 -14.90
C PHE A 130 12.49 -2.74 -15.55
N THR A 131 13.52 -2.96 -14.73
CA THR A 131 14.88 -3.21 -15.20
C THR A 131 15.48 -4.48 -14.64
N THR A 132 16.73 -4.74 -15.02
CA THR A 132 17.54 -5.77 -14.37
C THR A 132 17.67 -5.57 -12.85
N ALA A 133 17.59 -4.33 -12.34
CA ALA A 133 17.68 -4.06 -10.91
C ALA A 133 16.52 -4.68 -10.13
N ASP A 134 15.29 -4.60 -10.66
CA ASP A 134 14.10 -5.21 -10.09
C ASP A 134 14.19 -6.72 -10.06
N LEU A 135 14.64 -7.34 -11.15
CA LEU A 135 14.88 -8.78 -11.17
C LEU A 135 15.89 -9.19 -10.10
N VAL A 136 16.97 -8.42 -9.94
CA VAL A 136 17.96 -8.68 -8.88
C VAL A 136 17.33 -8.50 -7.50
N ALA A 137 16.55 -7.46 -7.27
CA ALA A 137 15.83 -7.22 -6.02
C ALA A 137 14.87 -8.39 -5.70
N ALA A 138 14.05 -8.81 -6.67
CA ALA A 138 13.13 -9.94 -6.53
C ALA A 138 13.82 -11.27 -6.25
N PHE A 139 14.96 -11.57 -6.89
CA PHE A 139 15.68 -12.82 -6.59
C PHE A 139 16.55 -12.77 -5.32
N GLN A 140 16.88 -11.58 -4.81
CA GLN A 140 17.62 -11.42 -3.56
C GLN A 140 16.71 -11.38 -2.33
N LEU A 141 15.56 -10.72 -2.46
CA LEU A 141 14.61 -10.45 -1.37
C LEU A 141 13.37 -11.36 -1.46
N GLY A 142 12.92 -11.67 -2.67
CA GLY A 142 11.81 -12.58 -2.91
C GLY A 142 12.21 -14.05 -2.76
N THR A 143 11.25 -14.87 -2.31
CA THR A 143 11.44 -16.32 -2.21
C THR A 143 10.88 -16.99 -3.45
N TYR A 144 11.66 -17.03 -4.54
CA TYR A 144 11.21 -17.66 -5.79
C TYR A 144 10.87 -19.14 -5.59
N ILE A 145 9.67 -19.54 -6.01
CA ILE A 145 9.18 -20.91 -6.03
C ILE A 145 8.99 -21.34 -7.49
N GLY A 146 9.45 -22.54 -7.85
CA GLY A 146 9.38 -23.08 -9.20
C GLY A 146 8.74 -24.45 -9.30
#